data_AF-A0A1V5ZC52-F1
#
_entry.id   AF-A0A1V5ZC52-F1
#
_cell.length_a   1.000
_cell.length_b   1.000
_cell.length_c   1.000
_cell.angle_alpha   90.00
_cell.angle_beta   90.00
_cell.angle_gamma   90.00
#
_symmetry.space_group_name_H-M   'P 1'
#
loop_
_entity.id
_entity.type
_entity.pdbx_description
1 polymer ?
#
loop_
_entity_poly.entity_id
_entity_poly.type
_entity_poly.pdbx_seq_one_letter_code
_entity_poly.pdbx_strand_id
1 'polypeptide(L)'
;MTQVRVLIFAIFFISITPVLVSADFYASAPAFDDHVGGKTSLLNMKSLAMESKLKIRATSGDGAPAGIEYMVSIAPINGTDAAIGTVMTDFRGFILEGEGTAENESARNEWRDHSMVSGAIVNFMKSFTYTSGIKL
;
A
#
# COMPACT_ATOMS: atom_id res chain seq x y z
N MET A 1 -35.49 -54.59 -33.77
CA MET A 1 -36.16 -54.13 -32.54
C MET A 1 -35.30 -53.02 -31.93
N THR A 2 -35.83 -51.81 -31.90
CA THR A 2 -35.16 -50.56 -31.54
C THR A 2 -35.05 -50.44 -30.02
N GLN A 3 -33.85 -50.22 -29.49
CA GLN A 3 -33.60 -50.05 -28.05
C GLN A 3 -33.82 -48.58 -27.68
N VAL A 4 -34.83 -48.29 -26.86
CA VAL A 4 -35.07 -46.94 -26.31
C VAL A 4 -34.34 -46.81 -24.98
N ARG A 5 -33.48 -45.80 -24.82
CA ARG A 5 -32.75 -45.50 -23.58
C ARG A 5 -33.43 -44.33 -22.87
N VAL A 6 -33.85 -44.55 -21.62
CA VAL A 6 -34.48 -43.55 -20.75
C VAL A 6 -33.40 -42.91 -19.88
N LEU A 7 -33.30 -41.58 -19.92
CA LEU A 7 -32.40 -40.79 -19.08
C LEU A 7 -33.19 -40.29 -17.85
N ILE A 8 -32.82 -40.72 -16.64
CA ILE A 8 -33.45 -40.25 -15.40
C ILE A 8 -32.56 -39.15 -14.81
N PHE A 9 -33.11 -37.93 -14.71
CA PHE A 9 -32.47 -36.82 -13.98
C PHE A 9 -32.75 -36.97 -12.47
N ALA A 10 -31.71 -37.23 -11.68
CA ALA A 10 -31.78 -37.16 -10.23
C ALA A 10 -31.56 -35.70 -9.78
N ILE A 11 -32.58 -35.09 -9.17
CA ILE A 11 -32.49 -33.75 -8.58
C ILE A 11 -31.89 -33.90 -7.18
N PHE A 12 -30.64 -33.44 -7.00
CA PHE A 12 -30.00 -33.33 -5.69
C PHE A 12 -30.52 -32.10 -4.95
N PHE A 13 -31.30 -32.30 -3.88
CA PHE A 13 -31.59 -31.25 -2.90
C PHE A 13 -30.37 -31.07 -1.99
N ILE A 14 -29.58 -30.01 -2.23
CA ILE A 14 -28.52 -29.59 -1.32
C ILE A 14 -29.16 -28.69 -0.25
N SER A 15 -29.36 -29.22 0.95
CA SER A 15 -29.73 -28.41 2.12
C SER A 15 -28.50 -27.65 2.63
N ILE A 16 -28.43 -26.35 2.38
CA ILE A 16 -27.37 -25.48 2.86
C ILE A 16 -27.67 -25.15 4.33
N THR A 17 -26.94 -25.76 5.26
CA THR A 17 -26.91 -25.29 6.66
C THR A 17 -26.01 -24.05 6.75
N PRO A 18 -26.46 -22.92 7.33
CA PRO A 18 -25.58 -21.79 7.55
C PRO A 18 -24.54 -22.17 8.60
N VAL A 19 -23.27 -22.25 8.21
CA VAL A 19 -22.15 -22.35 9.13
C VAL A 19 -21.87 -20.96 9.67
N LEU A 20 -22.07 -20.76 10.97
CA LEU A 20 -21.58 -19.60 11.69
C LEU A 20 -20.05 -19.72 11.78
N VAL A 21 -19.35 -18.96 10.94
CA VAL A 21 -17.90 -18.76 11.04
C VAL A 21 -17.68 -17.75 12.16
N SER A 22 -17.20 -18.22 13.32
CA SER A 22 -16.63 -17.33 14.32
C SER A 22 -15.31 -16.81 13.76
N ALA A 23 -15.16 -15.48 13.67
CA ALA A 23 -13.85 -14.90 13.46
C ALA A 23 -13.03 -15.11 14.75
N ASP A 24 -11.83 -15.68 14.62
CA ASP A 24 -10.88 -15.73 15.71
C ASP A 24 -10.54 -14.30 16.14
N PHE A 25 -10.87 -13.96 17.39
CA PHE A 25 -10.53 -12.66 17.97
C PHE A 25 -9.05 -12.69 18.33
N TYR A 26 -8.21 -12.05 17.53
CA TYR A 26 -6.81 -11.84 17.89
C TYR A 26 -6.74 -10.83 19.04
N ALA A 27 -6.41 -11.31 20.23
CA ALA A 27 -6.01 -10.47 21.35
C ALA A 27 -4.67 -9.80 21.00
N SER A 28 -4.63 -8.47 21.10
CA SER A 28 -3.48 -7.59 20.84
C SER A 28 -2.98 -7.54 19.40
N ALA A 29 -3.66 -6.76 18.57
CA ALA A 29 -2.96 -5.86 17.68
C ALA A 29 -2.61 -4.61 18.52
N PRO A 30 -1.35 -4.17 18.65
CA PRO A 30 -1.10 -2.87 19.30
C PRO A 30 -1.85 -1.77 18.54
N ALA A 31 -2.12 -0.65 19.19
CA ALA A 31 -2.77 0.49 18.54
C ALA A 31 -1.81 1.09 17.50
N PHE A 32 -1.81 0.56 16.28
CA PHE A 32 -1.22 1.20 15.10
C PHE A 32 -2.33 1.98 14.39
N ASP A 33 -2.24 3.30 14.43
CA ASP A 33 -2.90 4.17 13.46
C ASP A 33 -1.80 4.74 12.57
N ASP A 34 -1.91 4.49 11.27
CA ASP A 34 -0.98 4.93 10.26
C ASP A 34 -1.70 5.78 9.23
N HIS A 35 -1.25 7.03 9.08
CA HIS A 35 -1.69 7.87 7.98
C HIS A 35 -0.50 8.23 7.13
N VAL A 36 -0.53 7.77 5.87
CA VAL A 36 0.48 8.15 4.89
C VAL A 36 -0.19 8.71 3.66
N GLY A 37 0.20 9.92 3.31
CA GLY A 37 -0.20 10.62 2.11
C GLY A 37 1.03 10.98 1.27
N GLY A 38 0.99 10.63 0.00
CA GLY A 38 1.93 11.11 -1.00
C GLY A 38 1.16 11.79 -2.12
N LYS A 39 1.57 13.01 -2.48
CA LYS A 39 1.04 13.73 -3.64
C LYS A 39 2.19 14.10 -4.55
N THR A 40 2.09 13.68 -5.81
CA THR A 40 2.99 14.14 -6.87
C THR A 40 2.18 15.00 -7.84
N SER A 41 2.65 16.21 -8.12
CA SER A 41 2.03 17.15 -9.05
C SER A 41 3.02 17.46 -10.18
N LEU A 42 2.54 17.32 -11.41
CA LEU A 42 3.31 17.58 -12.62
C LEU A 42 2.73 18.83 -13.28
N LEU A 43 3.56 19.86 -13.49
CA LEU A 43 3.14 21.12 -14.09
C LEU A 43 3.90 21.35 -15.41
N ASN A 44 3.13 21.62 -16.47
CA ASN A 44 3.64 21.85 -17.83
C ASN A 44 4.62 20.77 -18.32
N MET A 45 4.34 19.51 -17.95
CA MET A 45 5.29 18.43 -18.16
C MET A 45 5.14 17.79 -19.55
N LYS A 46 6.27 17.52 -20.20
CA LYS A 46 6.34 16.88 -21.52
C LYS A 46 7.34 15.73 -21.50
N SER A 47 7.04 14.69 -22.28
CA SER A 47 7.94 13.57 -22.57
C SER A 47 8.41 12.82 -21.32
N LEU A 48 7.49 12.46 -20.41
CA LEU A 48 7.82 11.81 -19.14
C LEU A 48 7.31 10.36 -19.06
N ALA A 49 8.06 9.52 -18.35
CA ALA A 49 7.61 8.28 -17.74
C ALA A 49 7.69 8.46 -16.23
N MET A 50 6.62 8.09 -15.51
CA MET A 50 6.54 8.23 -14.06
C MET A 50 6.13 6.91 -13.43
N GLU A 51 6.85 6.55 -12.37
CA GLU A 51 6.48 5.51 -11.43
C GLU A 51 6.33 6.12 -10.05
N SER A 52 5.26 5.74 -9.35
CA SER A 52 5.03 6.13 -7.96
C SER A 52 4.58 4.92 -7.19
N LYS A 53 5.22 4.68 -6.05
CA LYS A 53 4.90 3.60 -5.14
C LYS A 53 4.69 4.17 -3.75
N LEU A 54 3.55 3.83 -3.17
CA LEU A 54 3.30 4.03 -1.74
C LEU A 54 2.92 2.69 -1.16
N LYS A 55 3.67 2.25 -0.16
CA LYS A 55 3.41 1.04 0.60
C LYS A 55 3.43 1.38 2.07
N ILE A 56 2.41 0.90 2.75
CA ILE A 56 2.27 0.96 4.19
C ILE A 56 2.17 -0.47 4.68
N ARG A 57 2.85 -0.77 5.77
CA ARG A 57 2.74 -2.05 6.46
C ARG A 57 2.33 -1.75 7.89
N ALA A 58 1.05 -1.97 8.16
CA ALA A 58 0.54 -2.15 9.52
C ALA A 58 0.92 -3.56 9.99
N THR A 59 1.21 -3.73 11.29
CA THR A 59 1.66 -5.03 11.83
C THR A 59 0.65 -5.59 12.81
N SER A 60 0.06 -6.74 12.48
CA SER A 60 -0.66 -7.58 13.44
C SER A 60 -0.11 -8.99 13.38
N GLY A 61 0.52 -9.46 14.46
CA GLY A 61 0.79 -10.88 14.71
C GLY A 61 1.88 -11.57 13.88
N ASP A 62 2.19 -11.14 12.65
CA ASP A 62 3.06 -11.88 11.72
C ASP A 62 4.58 -11.61 11.89
N GLY A 63 4.99 -10.90 12.94
CA GLY A 63 6.41 -10.66 13.27
C GLY A 63 7.17 -9.73 12.32
N ALA A 64 6.54 -9.25 11.24
CA ALA A 64 7.12 -8.20 10.39
C ALA A 64 6.92 -6.82 11.05
N PRO A 65 7.96 -5.99 11.18
CA PRO A 65 7.82 -4.66 11.77
C PRO A 65 6.93 -3.77 10.90
N ALA A 66 6.19 -2.85 11.55
CA ALA A 66 5.48 -1.81 10.84
C ALA A 66 6.45 -0.98 9.98
N GLY A 67 5.98 -0.41 8.88
CA GLY A 67 6.87 0.37 8.02
C GLY A 67 6.16 1.13 6.93
N ILE A 68 6.87 2.12 6.41
CA ILE A 68 6.42 2.97 5.30
C ILE A 68 7.49 2.91 4.22
N GLU A 69 7.06 2.79 2.98
CA GLU A 69 7.91 2.93 1.82
C GLU A 69 7.18 3.85 0.82
N TYR A 70 7.79 4.99 0.53
CA TYR A 70 7.33 5.94 -0.49
C TYR A 70 8.43 6.12 -1.52
N MET A 71 8.08 5.98 -2.79
CA MET A 71 8.99 6.21 -3.90
C MET A 71 8.30 6.94 -5.04
N VAL A 72 9.02 7.88 -5.64
CA VAL A 72 8.66 8.52 -6.91
C VAL A 72 9.88 8.49 -7.80
N SER A 73 9.69 8.03 -9.02
CA SER A 73 10.69 8.04 -10.08
C SER A 73 10.09 8.69 -11.32
N ILE A 74 10.81 9.65 -11.89
CA ILE A 74 10.44 10.33 -13.12
C ILE A 74 11.66 10.36 -14.03
N ALA A 75 11.48 9.87 -15.24
CA ALA A 75 12.48 9.82 -16.29
C ALA A 75 11.86 10.29 -17.61
N PRO A 76 12.66 10.68 -18.60
CA PRO A 76 12.16 10.87 -19.96
C PRO A 76 11.58 9.58 -20.56
N ILE A 77 10.59 9.70 -21.44
CA ILE A 77 10.17 8.56 -22.28
C ILE A 77 11.29 8.16 -23.24
N ASN A 78 11.30 6.89 -23.65
CA ASN A 78 12.25 6.38 -24.64
C ASN A 78 12.25 7.26 -25.90
N GLY A 79 13.45 7.69 -26.31
CA GLY A 79 13.64 8.57 -27.47
C GLY A 79 13.66 10.07 -27.16
N THR A 80 13.69 10.47 -25.88
CA THR A 80 13.85 11.88 -25.47
C THR A 80 14.98 12.04 -24.45
N ASP A 81 15.72 13.16 -24.52
CA ASP A 81 16.91 13.39 -23.67
C ASP A 81 16.55 13.84 -22.24
N ALA A 82 15.40 14.50 -22.06
CA ALA A 82 14.92 14.96 -20.77
C ALA A 82 13.40 15.20 -20.77
N ALA A 83 12.77 15.01 -19.62
CA ALA A 83 11.42 15.50 -19.38
C ALA A 83 11.49 17.00 -19.03
N ILE A 84 10.70 17.85 -19.70
CA ILE A 84 10.76 19.31 -19.49
C ILE A 84 9.51 19.79 -18.76
N GLY A 85 9.70 20.48 -17.64
CA GLY A 85 8.64 21.19 -16.91
C GLY A 85 8.95 21.28 -15.42
N THR A 86 7.92 21.20 -14.56
CA THR A 86 8.07 21.15 -13.10
C THR A 86 7.48 19.89 -12.46
N VAL A 87 8.21 19.30 -11.53
CA VAL A 87 7.78 18.21 -10.64
C VAL A 87 7.69 18.75 -9.22
N MET A 88 6.59 18.45 -8.53
CA MET A 88 6.41 18.72 -7.11
C MET A 88 6.00 17.45 -6.39
N THR A 89 6.63 17.15 -5.27
CA THR A 89 6.24 16.05 -4.37
C THR A 89 5.95 16.59 -2.98
N ASP A 90 4.85 16.16 -2.37
CA ASP A 90 4.51 16.38 -0.97
C ASP A 90 4.26 15.00 -0.36
N PHE A 91 5.08 14.64 0.62
CA PHE A 91 4.95 13.40 1.38
C PHE A 91 4.70 13.75 2.84
N ARG A 92 3.72 13.06 3.43
CA ARG A 92 3.39 13.16 4.85
C ARG A 92 3.08 11.77 5.34
N GLY A 93 3.70 11.38 6.44
CA GLY A 93 3.43 10.11 7.09
C GLY A 93 3.46 10.30 8.59
N PHE A 94 2.59 9.61 9.32
CA PHE A 94 2.84 9.31 10.72
C PHE A 94 2.52 7.86 11.02
N ILE A 95 3.25 7.30 11.98
CA ILE A 95 2.94 6.01 12.60
C ILE A 95 2.85 6.24 14.10
N LEU A 96 1.76 5.75 14.69
CA LEU A 96 1.65 5.54 16.12
C LEU A 96 2.17 4.15 16.45
N GLU A 97 3.09 4.06 17.40
CA GLU A 97 3.67 2.80 17.84
C GLU A 97 3.31 2.56 19.31
N GLY A 98 2.70 1.40 19.59
CA GLY A 98 2.46 0.90 20.95
C GLY A 98 3.52 -0.13 21.36
N GLU A 99 3.91 -0.11 22.64
CA GLU A 99 4.82 -1.11 23.22
C GLU A 99 4.03 -2.32 23.78
N GLY A 100 4.31 -3.53 23.27
CA GLY A 100 3.68 -4.77 23.75
C GLY A 100 2.15 -4.76 23.63
N THR A 101 1.45 -5.05 24.73
CA THR A 101 -0.03 -5.04 24.78
C THR A 101 -0.61 -3.69 25.20
N ALA A 102 0.20 -2.62 25.26
CA ALA A 102 -0.29 -1.31 25.64
C ALA A 102 -1.23 -0.75 24.56
N GLU A 103 -2.46 -0.41 24.94
CA GLU A 103 -3.43 0.27 24.06
C GLU A 103 -3.08 1.76 23.87
N ASN A 104 -2.16 2.30 24.67
CA ASN A 104 -1.74 3.69 24.60
C ASN A 104 -0.52 3.87 23.68
N GLU A 105 -0.55 4.97 22.92
CA GLU A 105 0.57 5.45 22.11
C GLU A 105 1.84 5.57 22.98
N SER A 106 2.87 4.83 22.60
CA SER A 106 4.18 4.85 23.27
C SER A 106 5.16 5.76 22.52
N ALA A 107 5.03 5.85 21.19
CA ALA A 107 5.78 6.77 20.36
C ALA A 107 4.97 7.25 19.15
N ARG A 108 5.16 8.54 18.81
CA ARG A 108 4.74 9.12 17.54
C ARG A 108 5.94 9.35 16.65
N ASN A 109 5.93 8.77 15.46
CA ASN A 109 6.90 9.14 14.44
C ASN A 109 6.17 9.86 13.31
N GLU A 110 6.57 11.10 13.02
CA GLU A 110 6.00 11.92 11.94
C GLU A 110 7.09 12.36 10.97
N TRP A 111 6.78 12.27 9.67
CA TRP A 111 7.64 12.69 8.59
C TRP A 111 6.88 13.58 7.63
N ARG A 112 7.53 14.66 7.21
CA ARG A 112 7.05 15.52 6.14
C ARG A 112 8.20 15.84 5.22
N ASP A 113 7.91 15.81 3.93
CA ASP A 113 8.84 16.22 2.92
C ASP A 113 8.11 16.95 1.79
N HIS A 114 8.74 18.01 1.31
CA HIS A 114 8.34 18.69 0.10
C HIS A 114 9.56 18.87 -0.81
N SER A 115 9.40 18.58 -2.09
CA SER A 115 10.44 18.82 -3.10
C SER A 115 9.82 19.42 -4.36
N MET A 116 10.55 20.34 -5.00
CA MET A 116 10.17 20.95 -6.28
C MET A 116 11.41 21.02 -7.19
N VAL A 117 11.28 20.51 -8.40
CA VAL A 117 12.33 20.55 -9.42
C VAL A 117 11.73 21.06 -10.72
N SER A 118 12.39 22.03 -11.35
CA SER A 118 11.96 22.64 -12.61
C SER A 118 13.10 22.67 -13.63
N GLY A 119 12.77 22.49 -14.91
CA GLY A 119 13.71 22.55 -16.03
C GLY A 119 13.76 21.25 -16.82
N ALA A 120 14.94 20.91 -17.33
CA ALA A 120 15.20 19.65 -18.02
C ALA A 120 15.56 18.57 -16.99
N ILE A 121 14.67 17.59 -16.82
CA ILE A 121 14.76 16.51 -15.85
C ILE A 121 15.19 15.24 -16.59
N VAL A 122 16.47 14.89 -16.44
CA VAL A 122 17.04 13.63 -16.93
C VAL A 122 16.71 12.47 -16.00
N ASN A 123 16.69 12.72 -14.70
CA ASN A 123 16.28 11.74 -13.70
C ASN A 123 15.85 12.46 -12.42
N PHE A 124 14.62 12.21 -11.97
CA PHE A 124 14.16 12.62 -10.65
C PHE A 124 13.77 11.35 -9.88
N MET A 125 14.48 11.09 -8.79
CA MET A 125 14.17 9.97 -7.91
C MET A 125 14.07 10.47 -6.49
N LYS A 126 13.04 9.99 -5.81
CA LYS A 126 12.82 10.24 -4.41
C LYS A 126 12.37 8.95 -3.74
N SER A 127 13.01 8.62 -2.63
CA SER A 127 12.60 7.49 -1.80
C SER A 127 12.63 7.88 -0.33
N PHE A 128 11.67 7.35 0.41
CA PHE A 128 11.59 7.39 1.85
C PHE A 128 11.24 6.00 2.35
N THR A 129 11.96 5.52 3.35
CA THR A 129 11.70 4.22 3.96
C THR A 129 11.83 4.33 5.47
N TYR A 130 10.81 3.89 6.18
CA TYR A 130 10.80 3.71 7.61
C TYR A 130 10.47 2.26 7.95
N THR A 131 11.12 1.74 8.99
CA THR A 131 10.82 0.43 9.56
C THR A 131 10.87 0.59 11.07
N SER A 132 9.77 0.19 11.72
CA SER A 132 9.65 0.21 13.17
C SER A 132 10.70 -0.68 13.82
N GLY A 133 11.32 -0.17 14.87
CA GLY A 133 12.21 -0.95 15.73
C GLY A 133 11.47 -1.71 16.83
N ILE A 134 10.16 -1.46 17.01
CA ILE A 134 9.37 -2.10 18.05
C ILE A 134 9.17 -3.57 17.69
N LYS A 135 9.60 -4.44 18.60
CA LYS A 135 9.27 -5.87 18.55
C LYS A 135 7.89 -6.02 19.17
N LEU A 136 6.96 -6.60 18.41
CA LEU A 136 5.70 -7.10 18.95
C LEU A 136 5.97 -8.24 19.94
#